data_AF-A0A355BLG1-F1
#
_entry.id   AF-A0A355BLG1-F1
#
_cell.length_a   1.000
_cell.length_b   1.000
_cell.length_c   1.000
_cell.angle_alpha   90.00
_cell.angle_beta   90.00
_cell.angle_gamma   90.00
#
_symmetry.space_group_name_H-M   'P 1'
#
loop_
_entity.id
_entity.type
_entity.pdbx_description
1 polymer ?
#
loop_
_entity_poly.entity_id
_entity_poly.type
_entity_poly.pdbx_seq_one_letter_code
_entity_poly.pdbx_strand_id
1 'polypeptide(L)' 'MTTNRNPNRLIHEKSPYLLQHAHNPVNWFPWSSEAFEKAKREDKPILLSIGYS' A
#
# COMPACT_ATOMS: atom_id res chain seq x y z
N MET A 1 0.80 0.24 21.54
CA MET A 1 0.97 0.01 20.09
C MET A 1 -0.31 0.50 19.42
N THR A 2 -0.26 1.61 18.68
CA THR A 2 -1.45 2.16 18.01
C THR A 2 -1.87 1.23 16.88
N THR A 3 -2.92 0.44 17.08
CA THR A 3 -3.57 -0.26 15.97
C THR A 3 -4.20 0.80 15.09
N ASN A 4 -3.62 1.04 13.92
CA ASN A 4 -4.21 1.95 12.95
C ASN A 4 -5.53 1.32 12.48
N ARG A 5 -6.65 1.82 13.00
CA ARG A 5 -7.98 1.27 12.70
C ARG A 5 -8.41 1.52 11.27
N ASN A 6 -7.78 2.47 10.58
CA ASN A 6 -8.09 2.80 9.19
C ASN A 6 -7.23 1.96 8.25
N PRO A 7 -7.83 1.07 7.44
CA PRO A 7 -7.08 0.33 6.44
C PRO A 7 -6.59 1.26 5.32
N ASN A 8 -5.43 0.95 4.75
CA ASN A 8 -4.98 1.46 3.47
C ASN A 8 -5.62 0.68 2.30
N ARG A 9 -5.23 0.98 1.07
CA ARG A 9 -5.83 0.41 -0.15
C ARG A 9 -5.66 -1.11 -0.28
N LEU A 10 -4.69 -1.70 0.41
CA LEU A 10 -4.45 -3.15 0.35
C LEU A 10 -5.60 -3.98 0.93
N ILE A 11 -6.55 -3.37 1.65
CA ILE A 11 -7.76 -4.06 2.13
C ILE A 11 -8.64 -4.62 1.01
N HIS A 12 -8.47 -4.12 -0.22
CA HIS A 12 -9.21 -4.58 -1.40
C HIS A 12 -8.47 -5.66 -2.21
N GLU A 13 -7.25 -6.01 -1.82
CA GLU A 13 -6.47 -7.06 -2.48
C GLU A 13 -6.96 -8.46 -2.08
N LYS A 14 -6.75 -9.43 -2.96
CA LYS A 14 -7.10 -10.84 -2.67
C LYS A 14 -5.97 -11.60 -1.97
N SER A 15 -4.74 -11.11 -2.08
CA SER A 15 -3.56 -11.76 -1.52
C SER A 15 -3.58 -11.70 0.00
N PRO A 16 -3.52 -12.85 0.72
CA PRO A 16 -3.43 -12.85 2.18
C PRO A 16 -2.22 -12.07 2.70
N TYR A 17 -1.10 -12.13 1.98
CA TYR A 17 0.12 -11.38 2.31
C TYR A 17 -0.13 -9.87 2.27
N LEU A 18 -0.80 -9.35 1.22
CA LEU A 18 -1.10 -7.93 1.12
C LEU A 18 -2.14 -7.48 2.16
N LEU A 19 -3.13 -8.33 2.44
CA LEU A 19 -4.16 -8.06 3.45
C LEU A 19 -3.59 -7.94 4.87
N GLN A 20 -2.55 -8.71 5.22
CA GLN A 20 -1.83 -8.57 6.48
C GLN A 20 -1.21 -7.16 6.67
N HIS A 21 -0.92 -6.46 5.57
CA HIS A 21 -0.35 -5.11 5.57
C HIS A 21 -1.40 -4.00 5.41
N ALA A 22 -2.68 -4.33 5.32
CA ALA A 22 -3.76 -3.36 5.11
C ALA A 22 -3.91 -2.35 6.27
N HIS A 23 -3.58 -2.74 7.50
CA HIS A 23 -3.67 -1.87 8.68
C HIS A 23 -2.34 -1.25 9.10
N ASN A 24 -1.29 -1.38 8.26
CA ASN A 24 -0.02 -0.73 8.54
C ASN A 24 -0.15 0.80 8.49
N PRO A 25 0.64 1.54 9.28
CA PRO A 25 0.59 3.00 9.31
C PRO A 25 1.01 3.64 7.98
N VAL A 26 1.79 2.93 7.16
CA VAL A 26 2.12 3.34 5.80
C VAL A 26 0.89 3.19 4.91
N ASN A 27 0.54 4.25 4.19
CA ASN A 27 -0.56 4.25 3.23
C ASN A 27 -0.15 3.53 1.94
N TRP A 28 -0.04 2.21 2.00
CA TRP A 28 0.37 1.38 0.88
C TRP A 28 -0.62 1.45 -0.28
N PHE A 29 -0.08 1.36 -1.49
CA PHE A 29 -0.81 1.18 -2.74
C PHE A 29 -0.45 -0.19 -3.30
N PRO A 30 -1.40 -0.91 -3.91
CA PRO A 30 -1.05 -2.02 -4.78
C PRO A 30 -0.35 -1.50 -6.05
N TRP A 31 0.35 -2.40 -6.74
CA TRP A 31 0.96 -2.07 -8.03
C TRP A 31 -0.12 -1.69 -9.05
N SER A 32 -0.22 -0.40 -9.37
CA SER A 32 -1.35 0.15 -10.12
C SER A 32 -0.98 1.47 -10.79
N SER A 33 -1.68 1.82 -11.87
CA SER A 33 -1.53 3.12 -12.55
C SER A 33 -1.82 4.29 -11.60
N GLU A 34 -2.76 4.16 -10.65
CA GLU A 34 -3.06 5.20 -9.66
C GLU A 34 -1.82 5.56 -8.83
N ALA A 35 -1.03 4.57 -8.42
CA ALA A 35 0.19 4.79 -7.65
C ALA A 35 1.23 5.59 -8.45
N PHE A 36 1.42 5.25 -9.73
CA PHE A 36 2.36 5.95 -10.62
C PHE A 36 1.89 7.38 -10.93
N GLU A 37 0.62 7.58 -11.24
CA GLU A 37 0.07 8.92 -11.51
C GLU A 37 0.15 9.83 -10.28
N LYS A 38 -0.09 9.28 -9.08
CA LYS A 38 0.08 10.04 -7.83
C LYS A 38 1.55 10.41 -7.60
N ALA A 39 2.48 9.48 -7.80
CA ALA A 39 3.91 9.75 -7.64
C ALA A 39 4.40 10.84 -8.59
N LYS A 40 3.98 10.78 -9.87
CA LYS A 40 4.30 11.78 -10.89
C LYS A 40 3.70 13.15 -10.55
N ARG A 41 2.43 13.21 -10.14
CA ARG A 41 1.75 14.46 -9.80
C ARG A 41 2.34 15.13 -8.55
N GLU A 42 2.76 14.34 -7.58
CA GLU A 42 3.34 14.84 -6.33
C GLU A 42 4.84 15.05 -6.38
N ASP A 43 5.49 14.74 -7.52
CA ASP A 43 6.95 14.76 -7.68
C ASP A 43 7.68 13.99 -6.56
N LYS A 44 7.20 12.77 -6.29
CA LYS A 44 7.75 11.90 -5.24
C LYS A 44 8.25 10.58 -5.83
N PRO A 45 9.38 10.05 -5.33
CA PRO A 45 9.85 8.73 -5.74
C PRO A 45 8.92 7.62 -5.25
N ILE A 46 8.97 6.47 -5.92
CA ILE A 46 8.25 5.26 -5.51
C ILE A 46 9.20 4.36 -4.71
N LEU A 47 8.80 4.03 -3.49
CA LEU A 47 9.40 2.92 -2.74
C LEU A 47 8.64 1.63 -3.08
N LEU A 48 9.28 0.76 -3.85
CA LEU A 48 8.73 -0.55 -4.19
C LEU A 48 9.20 -1.60 -3.16
N SER A 49 8.24 -2.25 -2.50
CA SER A 49 8.49 -3.39 -1.62
C SER A 49 7.85 -4.64 -2.22
N ILE A 50 8.66 -5.68 -2.42
CA ILE A 50 8.23 -6.98 -2.96
C ILE A 50 8.55 -8.03 -1.91
N GLY A 51 7.56 -8.85 -1.58
CA GLY A 51 7.71 -9.97 -0.66
C GLY A 51 7.11 -11.24 -1.23
N TYR A 52 7.46 -12.35 -0.60
CA TYR A 52 6.94 -13.68 -0.88
C TYR A 52 6.52 -14.30 0.45
N SER A 53 5.52 -15.19 0.43
CA SER A 53 4.98 -15.87 1.61
C SER A 53 5.44 -17.32 1.68
#